data_AF-A0A5B9T7A3-F1
#
_entry.id   AF-A0A5B9T7A3-F1
#
_cell.length_a   1.000
_cell.length_b   1.000
_cell.length_c   1.000
_cell.angle_alpha   90.00
_cell.angle_beta   90.00
_cell.angle_gamma   90.00
#
_symmetry.space_group_name_H-M   'P 1'
#
loop_
_entity.id
_entity.type
_entity.pdbx_description
1 polymer ?
#
loop_
_entity_poly.entity_id
_entity_poly.type
_entity_poly.pdbx_seq_one_letter_code
_entity_poly.pdbx_strand_id
1 'polypeptide(L)'
;EQYETQFFRGKPSDFGEDRHLTILMLKAGFRTEYVPDAIAATVVPDTLLPYLRQQLRWARSTYRDTLLGLHLLPGLDRYLTLDVIGQNLGPLLLAISSIAALAQLALTGTVPWWTGLTIVAMTLIRC
;
A
#
# COMPACT_ATOMS: atom_id res chain seq x y z
N GLU A 1 -19.27 12.64 15.39
CA GLU A 1 -18.59 12.25 16.65
C GLU A 1 -17.48 11.21 16.47
N GLN A 2 -17.72 10.04 15.85
CA GLN A 2 -16.71 8.97 15.76
C GLN A 2 -15.49 9.29 14.86
N TYR A 3 -15.63 10.25 13.93
CA TYR A 3 -14.55 10.67 13.04
C TYR A 3 -13.54 11.61 13.71
N GLU A 4 -13.98 12.46 14.64
CA GLU A 4 -13.12 13.47 15.29
C GLU A 4 -12.27 12.89 16.45
N THR A 5 -12.53 11.66 16.86
CA THR A 5 -11.89 11.02 18.03
C THR A 5 -11.19 9.72 17.66
N GLN A 6 -10.33 9.76 16.64
CA GLN A 6 -9.57 8.58 16.23
C GLN A 6 -8.32 8.39 17.10
N PHE A 7 -8.27 7.28 17.86
CA PHE A 7 -7.08 6.87 18.62
C PHE A 7 -6.42 5.66 17.96
N PHE A 8 -5.13 5.74 17.65
CA PHE A 8 -4.32 4.59 17.24
C PHE A 8 -3.28 4.28 18.32
N ARG A 9 -3.37 3.09 18.94
CA ARG A 9 -2.51 2.66 20.06
C ARG A 9 -2.47 3.68 21.22
N GLY A 10 -3.61 4.30 21.53
CA GLY A 10 -3.75 5.25 22.65
C GLY A 10 -3.26 6.66 22.36
N LYS A 11 -2.90 7.00 21.11
CA LYS A 11 -2.58 8.37 20.69
C LYS A 11 -3.62 8.91 19.70
N PRO A 12 -4.04 10.18 19.82
CA PRO A 12 -4.88 10.81 18.80
C PRO A 12 -4.14 10.76 17.46
N SER A 13 -4.85 10.32 16.42
CA SER A 13 -4.29 10.02 15.10
C SER A 13 -4.94 10.91 14.05
N ASP A 14 -4.27 12.01 13.69
CA ASP A 14 -4.66 12.89 12.55
C ASP A 14 -4.25 12.34 11.18
N PHE A 15 -3.53 11.20 11.13
CA PHE A 15 -3.03 10.63 9.88
C PHE A 15 -3.97 9.56 9.35
N GLY A 16 -4.39 9.67 8.09
CA GLY A 16 -5.18 8.68 7.35
C GLY A 16 -6.67 9.01 7.20
N GLU A 17 -6.99 10.29 7.09
CA GLU A 17 -8.35 10.86 7.00
C GLU A 17 -9.21 10.15 5.94
N ASP A 18 -8.70 10.02 4.71
CA ASP A 18 -9.51 9.56 3.56
C ASP A 18 -9.88 8.08 3.63
N ARG A 19 -8.89 7.22 3.93
CA ARG A 19 -9.10 5.77 3.97
C ARG A 19 -9.89 5.37 5.21
N HIS A 20 -9.69 6.05 6.34
CA HIS A 20 -10.52 5.83 7.51
C HIS A 20 -11.96 6.28 7.28
N LEU A 21 -12.17 7.44 6.67
CA LEU A 21 -13.49 7.89 6.26
C LEU A 21 -14.16 6.88 5.33
N THR A 22 -13.44 6.36 4.36
CA THR A 22 -13.94 5.31 3.45
C THR A 22 -14.35 4.05 4.22
N ILE A 23 -13.55 3.60 5.19
CA ILE A 23 -13.88 2.47 6.07
C ILE A 23 -15.16 2.75 6.87
N LEU A 24 -15.35 3.97 7.38
CA LEU A 24 -16.58 4.37 8.10
C LEU A 24 -17.79 4.39 7.16
N MET A 25 -17.65 4.90 5.94
CA MET A 25 -18.71 4.88 4.93
C MET A 25 -19.12 3.44 4.57
N LEU A 26 -18.14 2.56 4.35
CA LEU A 26 -18.39 1.14 4.09
C LEU A 26 -19.07 0.45 5.28
N LYS A 27 -18.65 0.76 6.53
CA LYS A 27 -19.31 0.26 7.75
C LYS A 27 -20.75 0.74 7.89
N ALA A 28 -21.05 1.95 7.44
CA ALA A 28 -22.40 2.50 7.41
C ALA A 28 -23.27 1.93 6.27
N GLY A 29 -22.75 1.00 5.46
CA GLY A 29 -23.49 0.32 4.40
C GLY A 29 -23.44 1.02 3.04
N PHE A 30 -22.63 2.07 2.88
CA PHE A 30 -22.41 2.71 1.59
C PHE A 30 -21.49 1.87 0.69
N ARG A 31 -21.56 2.13 -0.61
CA ARG A 31 -20.77 1.45 -1.65
C ARG A 31 -19.73 2.39 -2.24
N THR A 32 -18.69 1.80 -2.84
CA THR A 32 -17.66 2.55 -3.58
C THR A 32 -17.82 2.24 -5.07
N GLU A 33 -17.74 3.27 -5.90
CA GLU A 33 -17.81 3.15 -7.36
C GLU A 33 -16.64 3.90 -7.99
N TYR A 34 -16.05 3.31 -9.03
CA TYR A 34 -15.00 3.95 -9.81
C TYR A 34 -15.63 4.72 -10.97
N VAL A 35 -15.43 6.03 -11.01
CA VAL A 35 -15.93 6.91 -12.07
C VAL A 35 -14.74 7.38 -12.91
N PRO A 36 -14.54 6.87 -14.15
CA PRO A 36 -13.38 7.21 -14.96
C PRO A 36 -13.31 8.69 -15.35
N ASP A 37 -14.46 9.36 -15.43
CA ASP A 37 -14.57 10.78 -15.78
C ASP A 37 -14.26 11.73 -14.60
N ALA A 38 -14.13 11.20 -13.39
CA ALA A 38 -13.79 11.99 -12.21
C ALA A 38 -12.27 12.24 -12.15
N ILE A 39 -11.82 13.34 -12.78
CA ILE A 39 -10.41 13.73 -12.86
C ILE A 39 -10.06 14.71 -11.74
N ALA A 40 -8.98 14.44 -11.01
CA ALA A 40 -8.43 15.32 -9.99
C ALA A 40 -6.94 15.61 -10.25
N ALA A 41 -6.52 16.86 -10.06
CA ALA A 41 -5.11 17.26 -10.13
C ALA A 41 -4.50 17.24 -8.73
N THR A 42 -3.25 16.78 -8.63
CA THR A 42 -2.51 16.76 -7.36
C THR A 42 -1.09 17.27 -7.54
N VAL A 43 -0.55 17.83 -6.47
CA VAL A 43 0.86 18.26 -6.44
C VAL A 43 1.71 17.04 -6.15
N VAL A 44 2.68 16.78 -7.02
CA VAL A 44 3.64 15.68 -6.88
C VAL A 44 5.03 16.27 -6.59
N PRO A 45 5.80 15.68 -5.67
CA PRO A 45 7.20 16.04 -5.48
C PRO A 45 8.00 15.98 -6.77
N ASP A 46 8.80 17.01 -7.02
CA ASP A 46 9.72 17.13 -8.15
C ASP A 46 11.13 16.58 -7.85
N THR A 47 11.39 16.21 -6.59
CA THR A 47 12.67 15.74 -6.11
C THR A 47 12.54 14.40 -5.37
N LEU A 48 13.63 13.62 -5.39
CA LEU A 48 13.62 12.24 -4.89
C LEU A 48 13.37 12.16 -3.38
N LEU A 49 13.96 13.07 -2.58
CA LEU A 49 13.86 12.97 -1.12
C LEU A 49 12.43 13.21 -0.60
N PRO A 50 11.70 14.26 -1.00
CA PRO A 50 10.30 14.43 -0.62
C PRO A 50 9.41 13.33 -1.21
N TYR A 51 9.69 12.86 -2.43
CA TYR A 51 9.00 11.70 -3.01
C TYR A 51 9.11 10.45 -2.12
N LEU A 52 10.32 10.08 -1.69
CA LEU A 52 10.54 8.92 -0.82
C LEU A 52 9.83 9.06 0.52
N ARG A 53 9.86 10.26 1.13
CA ARG A 53 9.11 10.53 2.36
C ARG A 53 7.61 10.35 2.17
N GLN A 54 7.07 10.80 1.05
CA GLN A 54 5.67 10.63 0.69
C GLN A 54 5.30 9.16 0.52
N GLN A 55 6.10 8.39 -0.23
CA GLN A 55 5.88 6.94 -0.41
C GLN A 55 5.94 6.17 0.91
N LEU A 56 6.90 6.48 1.79
CA LEU A 56 7.00 5.84 3.11
C LEU A 56 5.81 6.18 4.02
N ARG A 57 5.34 7.43 3.98
CA ARG A 57 4.13 7.86 4.70
C ARG A 57 2.91 7.08 4.21
N TRP A 58 2.73 6.96 2.90
CA TRP A 58 1.62 6.20 2.31
C TRP A 58 1.69 4.72 2.65
N ALA A 59 2.85 4.09 2.48
CA ALA A 59 3.06 2.69 2.83
C ALA A 59 2.68 2.41 4.29
N ARG A 60 3.11 3.28 5.22
CA ARG A 60 2.78 3.14 6.65
C ARG A 60 1.26 3.21 6.90
N SER A 61 0.55 4.12 6.23
CA SER A 61 -0.92 4.21 6.35
C SER A 61 -1.59 2.96 5.78
N THR A 62 -1.17 2.51 4.60
CA THR A 62 -1.76 1.33 3.94
C THR A 62 -1.70 0.08 4.82
N TYR A 63 -0.55 -0.22 5.43
CA TYR A 63 -0.44 -1.40 6.32
C TYR A 63 -1.34 -1.28 7.55
N ARG A 64 -1.36 -0.09 8.18
CA ARG A 64 -2.20 0.16 9.36
C ARG A 64 -3.68 0.01 9.03
N ASP A 65 -4.12 0.66 7.96
CA ASP A 65 -5.53 0.75 7.60
C ASP A 65 -6.04 -0.58 7.01
N THR A 66 -5.16 -1.35 6.33
CA THR A 66 -5.48 -2.73 5.93
C THR A 66 -5.74 -3.62 7.14
N LEU A 67 -4.93 -3.51 8.20
CA LEU A 67 -5.13 -4.30 9.42
C LEU A 67 -6.46 -3.94 10.10
N LEU A 68 -6.80 -2.65 10.16
CA LEU A 68 -8.07 -2.17 10.73
C LEU A 68 -9.30 -2.54 9.86
N GLY A 69 -9.11 -2.57 8.54
CA GLY A 69 -10.15 -2.87 7.56
C GLY A 69 -10.29 -4.34 7.19
N LEU A 70 -9.50 -5.25 7.78
CA LEU A 70 -9.42 -6.65 7.37
C LEU A 70 -10.79 -7.36 7.40
N HIS A 71 -11.61 -7.05 8.41
CA HIS A 71 -12.97 -7.60 8.55
C HIS A 71 -13.94 -7.13 7.45
N LEU A 72 -13.61 -6.06 6.70
CA LEU A 72 -14.46 -5.53 5.62
C LEU A 72 -14.16 -6.22 4.28
N LEU A 73 -12.98 -6.84 4.14
CA LEU A 73 -12.53 -7.43 2.88
C LEU A 73 -13.55 -8.38 2.24
N PRO A 74 -14.26 -9.27 2.98
CA PRO A 74 -15.24 -10.16 2.37
C PRO A 74 -16.45 -9.44 1.75
N GLY A 75 -16.73 -8.20 2.17
CA GLY A 75 -17.83 -7.39 1.66
C GLY A 75 -17.41 -6.39 0.58
N LEU A 76 -16.13 -6.32 0.22
CA LEU A 76 -15.65 -5.44 -0.84
C LEU A 76 -15.74 -6.11 -2.21
N ASP A 77 -15.72 -5.29 -3.26
CA ASP A 77 -15.59 -5.79 -4.62
C ASP A 77 -14.30 -6.62 -4.78
N ARG A 78 -14.36 -7.62 -5.66
CA ARG A 78 -13.25 -8.55 -5.89
C ARG A 78 -12.00 -7.84 -6.41
N TYR A 79 -12.16 -6.81 -7.23
CA TYR A 79 -11.05 -6.00 -7.72
C TYR A 79 -10.34 -5.28 -6.57
N LEU A 80 -11.09 -4.61 -5.70
CA LEU A 80 -10.55 -3.92 -4.52
C LEU A 80 -9.86 -4.89 -3.55
N THR A 81 -10.40 -6.10 -3.39
CA THR A 81 -9.80 -7.13 -2.54
C THR A 81 -8.45 -7.59 -3.10
N LEU A 82 -8.37 -7.83 -4.41
CA LEU A 82 -7.12 -8.19 -5.09
C LEU A 82 -6.10 -7.07 -5.00
N ASP A 83 -6.52 -5.82 -5.18
CA ASP A 83 -5.67 -4.65 -5.06
C ASP A 83 -5.08 -4.51 -3.65
N VAL A 84 -5.91 -4.65 -2.60
CA VAL A 84 -5.43 -4.65 -1.21
C VAL A 84 -4.43 -5.77 -0.94
N ILE A 85 -4.70 -6.99 -1.42
CA ILE A 85 -3.77 -8.12 -1.28
C ILE A 85 -2.44 -7.80 -2.00
N GLY A 86 -2.50 -7.31 -3.23
CA GLY A 86 -1.33 -6.96 -4.03
C GLY A 86 -0.48 -5.85 -3.42
N GLN A 87 -1.10 -4.82 -2.85
CA GLN A 87 -0.41 -3.72 -2.17
C GLN A 87 0.33 -4.17 -0.90
N ASN A 88 -0.19 -5.17 -0.18
CA ASN A 88 0.43 -5.68 1.05
C ASN A 88 1.47 -6.78 0.78
N LEU A 89 1.19 -7.71 -0.15
CA LEU A 89 2.12 -8.79 -0.48
C LEU A 89 3.30 -8.33 -1.35
N GLY A 90 3.07 -7.41 -2.28
CA GLY A 90 4.10 -6.96 -3.22
C GLY A 90 5.39 -6.49 -2.55
N PRO A 91 5.35 -5.54 -1.60
CA PRO A 91 6.56 -5.06 -0.93
C PRO A 91 7.19 -6.12 -0.02
N LEU A 92 6.41 -7.02 0.60
CA LEU A 92 6.95 -8.13 1.39
C LEU A 92 7.74 -9.12 0.52
N LEU A 93 7.17 -9.51 -0.63
CA LEU A 93 7.83 -10.38 -1.58
C LEU A 93 9.08 -9.72 -2.17
N LEU A 94 9.04 -8.42 -2.44
CA LEU A 94 10.21 -7.65 -2.87
C LEU A 94 11.30 -7.63 -1.81
N ALA A 95 10.95 -7.42 -0.53
CA ALA A 95 11.92 -7.43 0.56
C ALA A 95 12.57 -8.82 0.73
N ILE A 96 11.76 -9.89 0.75
CA ILE A 96 12.24 -11.26 0.88
C ILE A 96 13.15 -11.64 -0.30
N SER A 97 12.73 -11.34 -1.53
CA SER A 97 13.53 -11.62 -2.73
C SER A 97 14.85 -10.85 -2.75
N SER A 98 14.86 -9.59 -2.29
CA SER A 98 16.08 -8.79 -2.17
C SER A 98 17.04 -9.36 -1.12
N ILE A 99 16.53 -9.78 0.04
CA ILE A 99 17.35 -10.41 1.08
C ILE A 99 17.91 -11.75 0.60
N ALA A 100 17.09 -12.58 -0.05
CA ALA A 100 17.51 -13.85 -0.61
C ALA A 100 18.58 -13.67 -1.70
N ALA A 101 18.44 -12.65 -2.56
CA ALA A 101 19.42 -12.28 -3.57
C ALA A 101 20.78 -11.90 -2.95
N LEU A 102 20.77 -11.07 -1.89
CA LEU A 102 21.98 -10.70 -1.17
C LEU A 102 22.64 -11.91 -0.48
N ALA A 103 21.82 -12.78 0.12
CA ALA A 103 22.32 -14.01 0.76
C ALA A 103 22.94 -14.97 -0.26
N GLN A 104 22.31 -15.15 -1.44
CA GLN A 104 22.87 -15.94 -2.53
C GLN A 104 24.23 -15.39 -2.96
N LEU A 105 24.33 -14.08 -3.18
CA LEU A 105 25.57 -13.44 -3.58
C LEU A 105 26.67 -13.64 -2.52
N ALA A 106 26.34 -13.48 -1.24
CA ALA A 106 27.30 -13.64 -0.14
C ALA A 106 27.77 -15.08 0.07
N LEU A 107 26.87 -16.07 -0.08
CA LEU A 107 27.18 -17.48 0.20
C LEU A 107 27.80 -18.22 -0.99
N THR A 108 27.43 -17.85 -2.22
CA THR A 108 27.82 -18.60 -3.43
C THR A 108 28.74 -17.82 -4.35
N GLY A 109 28.89 -16.50 -4.16
CA GLY A 109 29.62 -15.63 -5.08
C GLY A 109 28.96 -15.49 -6.46
N THR A 110 27.77 -16.08 -6.66
CA THR A 110 27.02 -16.00 -7.91
C THR A 110 26.04 -14.85 -7.87
N VAL A 111 25.89 -14.15 -9.00
CA VAL A 111 24.92 -13.05 -9.10
C VAL A 111 23.50 -13.64 -9.20
N PRO A 112 22.51 -13.09 -8.49
CA PRO A 112 21.13 -13.58 -8.54
C PRO A 112 20.37 -13.00 -9.76
N TRP A 113 20.76 -13.38 -10.99
CA TRP A 113 20.21 -12.82 -12.24
C TRP A 113 18.68 -12.96 -12.35
N TRP A 114 18.13 -14.12 -11.96
CA TRP A 114 16.67 -14.34 -12.01
C TRP A 114 15.91 -13.40 -11.10
N THR A 115 16.42 -13.15 -9.90
CA THR A 115 15.83 -12.23 -8.93
C THR A 115 15.94 -10.77 -9.41
N GLY A 116 17.05 -10.42 -10.06
CA GLY A 116 17.19 -9.12 -10.72
C GLY A 116 16.18 -8.93 -11.86
N LEU A 117 16.05 -9.93 -12.73
CA LEU A 117 15.11 -9.91 -13.87
C LEU A 117 13.66 -9.81 -13.42
N THR A 118 13.26 -10.55 -12.38
CA THR A 118 11.88 -10.49 -11.86
C THR A 118 11.57 -9.11 -11.27
N ILE A 119 12.48 -8.50 -10.52
CA ILE A 119 12.30 -7.15 -9.97
C ILE A 119 12.13 -6.14 -11.12
N VAL A 120 12.99 -6.17 -12.13
CA VAL A 120 12.92 -5.27 -13.29
C VAL A 120 11.60 -5.47 -14.06
N ALA A 121 11.20 -6.71 -14.32
CA ALA A 121 9.94 -7.00 -15.00
C ALA A 121 8.73 -6.48 -14.22
N MET A 122 8.69 -6.69 -12.89
CA MET A 122 7.62 -6.18 -12.04
C MET A 122 7.56 -4.65 -11.98
N THR A 123 8.71 -3.97 -12.06
CA THR A 123 8.74 -2.50 -12.13
C THR A 123 8.22 -1.99 -13.47
N LEU A 124 8.53 -2.66 -14.58
CA LEU A 124 8.09 -2.25 -15.92
C LEU A 124 6.59 -2.45 -16.15
N ILE A 125 5.99 -3.49 -15.58
CA ILE A 125 4.55 -3.77 -15.71
C ILE A 125 3.69 -2.78 -14.89
N ARG A 126 4.28 -2.10 -13.89
CA ARG A 126 3.61 -1.12 -13.04
C ARG A 126 3.70 0.32 -13.55
N CYS A 127 4.51 0.58 -14.58
CA CYS A 127 4.61 1.88 -15.25
C CYS A 127 3.72 1.90 -16.49
#